data_AF-A0A7J0CYX3-F1
#
_entry.id   AF-A0A7J0CYX3-F1
#
_cell.length_a   1.000
_cell.length_b   1.000
_cell.length_c   1.000
_cell.angle_alpha   90.00
_cell.angle_beta   90.00
_cell.angle_gamma   90.00
#
_symmetry.space_group_name_H-M   'P 1'
#
loop_
_entity.id
_entity.type
_entity.pdbx_description
1 polymer ?
#
loop_
_entity_poly.entity_id
_entity_poly.type
_entity_poly.pdbx_seq_one_letter_code
_entity_poly.pdbx_strand_id
1 'polypeptide(L)' 'MRGGLIVEQGSADEVYGDPRDPYTKQLLAAVPALDPGLAAARRAARKELAAA' A
#
# COMPACT_ATOMS: atom_id res chain seq x y z
N MET A 1 5.75 -4.79 10.03
CA MET A 1 6.55 -4.35 11.20
C MET A 1 7.43 -3.19 10.77
N ARG A 2 7.58 -2.16 11.61
CA ARG A 2 8.45 -1.00 11.35
C ARG A 2 9.12 -0.60 12.66
N GLY A 3 10.45 -0.47 12.65
CA GLY A 3 11.21 -0.04 13.83
C GLY A 3 11.00 -0.89 15.08
N GLY A 4 10.87 -2.22 14.94
CA GLY A 4 10.65 -3.08 16.12
C GLY A 4 9.17 -3.33 16.47
N LEU A 5 8.22 -2.65 15.82
CA LEU A 5 6.81 -2.69 16.21
C LEU A 5 5.92 -3.29 15.11
N ILE A 6 4.95 -4.12 15.51
CA ILE A 6 3.85 -4.54 14.64
C ILE A 6 2.94 -3.31 14.45
N VAL A 7 2.86 -2.84 13.22
CA VAL A 7 2.08 -1.65 12.84
C VAL A 7 0.70 -2.00 12.32
N GLU A 8 0.52 -3.21 11.79
CA GLU A 8 -0.77 -3.73 11.35
C GLU A 8 -0.73 -5.26 11.38
N GLN A 9 -1.86 -5.87 11.75
CA GLN A 9 -2.06 -7.31 11.81
C GLN A 9 -3.52 -7.64 11.56
N GLY A 10 -3.77 -8.70 10.77
CA GLY A 10 -5.09 -9.19 10.42
C GLY A 10 -4.97 -10.41 9.51
N SER A 11 -6.10 -10.90 8.99
CA SER A 11 -6.07 -11.84 7.87
C SER A 11 -5.45 -11.20 6.63
N ALA A 12 -5.02 -12.02 5.67
CA ALA A 12 -4.52 -11.50 4.40
C ALA A 12 -5.57 -10.63 3.71
N ASP A 13 -6.82 -11.10 3.64
CA ASP A 13 -7.89 -10.38 2.95
C ASP A 13 -8.15 -9.00 3.56
N GLU A 14 -8.11 -8.87 4.89
CA GLU A 14 -8.25 -7.58 5.58
C GLU A 14 -7.07 -6.65 5.25
N VAL A 15 -5.83 -7.12 5.43
CA VAL A 15 -4.64 -6.28 5.24
C VAL A 15 -4.46 -5.86 3.78
N TYR A 16 -4.77 -6.74 2.82
CA TYR A 16 -4.65 -6.43 1.39
C TYR A 16 -5.86 -5.66 0.83
N GLY A 17 -7.07 -5.95 1.32
CA GLY A 17 -8.30 -5.33 0.82
C GLY A 17 -8.62 -3.99 1.44
N ASP A 18 -8.26 -3.81 2.71
CA ASP A 18 -8.64 -2.65 3.51
C ASP A 18 -7.56 -2.28 4.54
N PRO A 19 -6.32 -1.99 4.07
CA PRO A 19 -5.22 -1.61 4.94
C PRO A 19 -5.57 -0.36 5.74
N ARG A 20 -5.33 -0.37 7.05
CA ARG A 20 -5.65 0.76 7.95
C ARG A 20 -4.44 1.62 8.25
N ASP A 21 -3.26 1.04 8.38
CA ASP A 21 -2.05 1.79 8.71
C ASP A 21 -1.49 2.51 7.46
N PRO A 22 -1.12 3.81 7.56
CA PRO A 22 -0.55 4.55 6.44
C PRO A 22 0.71 3.92 5.84
N TYR A 23 1.57 3.31 6.66
CA TYR A 23 2.77 2.64 6.18
C TYR A 23 2.43 1.36 5.41
N THR A 24 1.43 0.59 5.85
CA THR A 24 0.93 -0.57 5.07
C THR A 24 0.39 -0.13 3.72
N LYS A 25 -0.40 0.95 3.67
CA LYS A 25 -0.90 1.53 2.40
C LYS A 25 0.26 1.91 1.46
N GLN A 26 1.31 2.54 1.99
CA GLN A 26 2.51 2.87 1.22
C GLN A 26 3.23 1.61 0.68
N LEU A 27 3.36 0.57 1.51
CA LEU A 27 3.96 -0.71 1.11
C LEU A 27 3.15 -1.45 0.04
N LEU A 28 1.82 -1.39 0.09
CA LEU A 28 0.97 -2.02 -0.92
C LEU A 28 0.98 -1.24 -2.23
N ALA A 29 0.93 0.09 -2.16
CA ALA A 29 1.15 0.95 -3.32
C ALA A 29 2.55 0.69 -3.93
N ALA A 30 3.51 0.34 -3.08
CA ALA A 30 4.77 -0.39 -3.31
C ALA A 30 4.89 -1.23 -4.60
N VAL A 31 3.89 -2.09 -4.78
CA VAL A 31 4.03 -3.30 -5.56
C VAL A 31 3.97 -2.98 -7.07
N PRO A 32 5.00 -3.37 -7.85
CA PRO A 32 4.98 -3.23 -9.30
C PRO A 32 3.79 -3.98 -9.91
N ALA A 33 3.21 -3.42 -10.97
CA ALA A 33 2.22 -4.09 -11.79
C ALA A 33 2.83 -4.41 -13.16
N LEU A 34 2.58 -5.62 -13.66
CA LEU A 34 3.01 -6.03 -15.00
C LEU A 34 2.14 -5.40 -16.09
N ASP A 35 0.86 -5.18 -15.78
CA ASP A 35 -0.04 -4.45 -16.67
C ASP A 35 0.31 -2.93 -16.69
N PRO A 36 0.59 -2.33 -17.86
CA PRO A 36 0.98 -0.93 -17.96
C PRO A 36 -0.08 0.06 -17.47
N GLY A 37 -1.37 -0.24 -17.68
CA GLY A 37 -2.48 0.61 -17.26
C GLY A 37 -2.62 0.65 -15.74
N LEU A 38 -2.59 -0.52 -15.11
CA LEU A 38 -2.56 -0.67 -13.66
C LEU A 38 -1.32 -0.03 -13.04
N ALA A 39 -0.16 -0.16 -13.68
CA ALA A 39 1.07 0.49 -13.23
C ALA A 39 0.96 2.01 -13.26
N ALA A 40 0.32 2.58 -14.29
CA ALA A 40 0.06 4.02 -14.37
C ALA A 40 -0.89 4.49 -13.26
N ALA A 41 -2.00 3.78 -13.03
CA ALA A 41 -2.94 4.09 -11.96
C ALA A 41 -2.29 4.04 -10.56
N ARG A 42 -1.49 3.00 -10.27
CA ARG A 42 -0.76 2.88 -8.99
C ARG A 42 0.26 4.00 -8.78
N ARG A 43 0.91 4.48 -9.85
CA ARG A 43 1.81 5.65 -9.77
C ARG A 43 1.06 6.93 -9.45
N ALA A 44 -0.14 7.12 -10.02
CA ALA A 44 -0.99 8.27 -9.69
C ALA A 44 -1.42 8.23 -8.21
N ALA A 45 -1.95 7.10 -7.74
CA ALA A 45 -2.33 6.92 -6.34
C ALA A 45 -1.18 7.15 -5.36
N ARG A 46 0.04 6.70 -5.70
CA ARG A 46 1.25 7.02 -4.90
C ARG A 46 1.54 8.52 -4.82
N LYS A 47 1.37 9.26 -5.91
CA LYS A 47 1.59 10.71 -5.92
C LYS A 47 0.58 11.42 -5.03
N GLU A 48 -0.67 10.98 -5.04
CA GLU A 48 -1.72 11.51 -4.16
C GLU A 48 -1.41 11.22 -2.68
N LEU A 49 -0.99 9.99 -2.36
CA LEU A 49 -0.58 9.62 -1.00
C LEU A 49 0.64 10.40 -0.49
N ALA A 50 1.55 10.80 -1.39
CA ALA A 50 2.70 11.62 -1.04
C ALA A 50 2.37 13.12 -0.88
N ALA A 51 1.20 13.55 -1.36
CA ALA A 51 0.73 14.93 -1.29
C ALA A 51 -0.20 15.20 -0.08
N ALA A 52 -0.62 14.14 0.63
CA ALA A 52 -1.43 14.18 1.84
C ALA A 52 -0.56 14.01 3.09
#